data_AF-A0A4Q0IH28-F1
#
_entry.id   AF-A0A4Q0IH28-F1
#
_cell.length_a   1.000
_cell.length_b   1.000
_cell.length_c   1.000
_cell.angle_alpha   90.00
_cell.angle_beta   90.00
_cell.angle_gamma   90.00
#
_symmetry.space_group_name_H-M   'P 1'
#
loop_
_entity.id
_entity.type
_entity.pdbx_description
1 polymer ?
#
loop_
_entity_poly.entity_id
_entity_poly.type
_entity_poly.pdbx_seq_one_letter_code
_entity_poly.pdbx_strand_id
1 'polypeptide(L)' 'MHHASKIYVAGHRGMVGAAIVRELRRQGYENIVTRTHAELDLTRQADVEAFFAEERPEFVFL' A
#
# COMPACT_ATOMS: atom_id res chain seq x y z
N MET A 1 -9.63 10.24 6.11
CA MET A 1 -9.37 8.79 6.27
C MET A 1 -9.53 8.48 7.76
N HIS A 2 -10.08 7.32 8.12
CA HIS A 2 -10.10 6.86 9.51
C HIS A 2 -8.79 6.12 9.84
N HIS A 3 -8.34 6.11 11.10
CA HIS A 3 -7.09 5.42 11.49
C HIS A 3 -7.06 3.93 11.15
N ALA A 4 -8.24 3.29 11.09
CA ALA A 4 -8.42 1.89 10.68
C ALA A 4 -8.53 1.67 9.16
N SER A 5 -8.53 2.73 8.34
CA SER A 5 -8.72 2.59 6.88
C SER A 5 -7.59 1.74 6.30
N LYS A 6 -7.90 0.82 5.41
CA LYS A 6 -6.86 0.01 4.76
C LYS A 6 -6.16 0.82 3.66
N ILE A 7 -4.87 1.06 3.80
CA ILE A 7 -4.08 1.92 2.91
C ILE A 7 -3.00 1.08 2.21
N TYR A 8 -3.00 1.04 0.88
CA TYR A 8 -1.90 0.46 0.12
C TYR A 8 -0.89 1.54 -0.28
N VAL A 9 0.40 1.30 0.00
CA VAL A 9 1.50 2.16 -0.45
C VAL A 9 2.40 1.36 -1.40
N ALA A 10 2.32 1.65 -2.70
CA ALA A 10 3.24 1.13 -3.69
C ALA A 10 4.63 1.77 -3.51
N GLY A 11 5.69 1.08 -3.95
CA GLY A 11 7.05 1.64 -3.90
C GLY A 11 7.54 1.96 -2.48
N HIS A 12 6.99 1.32 -1.44
CA HIS A 12 7.25 1.63 -0.02
C HIS A 12 8.72 1.60 0.44
N ARG A 13 9.63 1.02 -0.36
CA ARG A 13 11.09 0.99 -0.10
C ARG A 13 11.86 2.13 -0.76
N GLY A 14 11.22 2.88 -1.66
CA GLY A 14 11.80 4.07 -2.30
C GLY A 14 11.76 5.29 -1.37
N MET A 15 12.39 6.38 -1.81
CA MET A 15 12.51 7.61 -1.03
C MET A 15 11.16 8.17 -0.57
N VAL A 16 10.18 8.24 -1.49
CA VAL A 16 8.85 8.80 -1.22
C VAL A 16 7.98 7.79 -0.46
N GLY A 17 7.90 6.54 -0.93
CA GLY A 17 7.09 5.50 -0.28
C GLY A 17 7.48 5.26 1.18
N ALA A 18 8.77 5.24 1.51
CA ALA A 18 9.24 5.09 2.88
C ALA A 18 8.87 6.30 3.76
N ALA A 19 8.86 7.51 3.20
CA ALA A 19 8.42 8.71 3.90
C ALA A 19 6.90 8.70 4.15
N ILE A 20 6.11 8.28 3.16
CA ILE A 20 4.65 8.12 3.30
C ILE A 20 4.32 7.11 4.40
N VAL A 21 4.91 5.92 4.39
CA VAL A 21 4.66 4.91 5.43
C VAL A 21 5.03 5.43 6.81
N ARG A 22 6.18 6.12 6.95
CA ARG A 22 6.60 6.72 8.22
C ARG A 22 5.59 7.77 8.70
N GLU A 23 5.10 8.62 7.81
CA GLU A 23 4.15 9.68 8.15
C GLU A 23 2.77 9.14 8.50
N LEU A 24 2.26 8.14 7.75
CA LEU A 24 1.01 7.46 8.07
C LEU A 24 1.08 6.81 9.45
N ARG A 25 2.17 6.11 9.77
CA ARG A 25 2.37 5.56 11.12
C ARG A 25 2.44 6.64 12.19
N ARG A 26 3.14 7.76 11.92
CA ARG A 26 3.22 8.91 12.83
C ARG A 26 1.84 9.53 13.12
N GLN A 27 0.95 9.51 12.13
CA GLN A 27 -0.44 9.96 12.26
C GLN A 27 -1.37 8.91 12.90
N GLY A 28 -0.87 7.73 13.25
CA GLY A 28 -1.67 6.69 13.91
C GLY A 28 -2.49 5.82 12.95
N TYR A 29 -2.13 5.75 11.66
CA TYR A 29 -2.71 4.73 10.77
C TYR A 29 -2.04 3.39 11.02
N GLU A 30 -2.86 2.37 11.27
CA GLU A 30 -2.38 1.04 11.67
C GLU A 30 -2.48 0.03 10.52
N ASN A 31 -3.46 0.21 9.63
CA ASN A 31 -3.80 -0.75 8.58
C ASN A 31 -3.13 -0.41 7.23
N ILE A 32 -1.79 -0.42 7.24
CA ILE A 32 -0.97 -0.10 6.06
C ILE A 32 -0.50 -1.40 5.40
N VAL A 33 -0.90 -1.61 4.15
CA VAL A 33 -0.50 -2.74 3.31
C VAL A 33 0.61 -2.28 2.37
N THR A 34 1.66 -3.08 2.25
CA THR A 34 2.74 -2.86 1.29
C THR A 34 3.09 -4.16 0.58
N ARG A 35 3.61 -4.05 -0.65
CA ARG A 35 4.16 -5.17 -1.41
C ARG A 35 5.48 -4.76 -2.06
N THR A 36 6.42 -5.68 -2.11
CA THR A 36 7.63 -5.58 -2.92
C THR A 36 7.32 -5.94 -4.36
N HIS A 37 8.20 -5.57 -5.29
CA HIS A 37 8.07 -5.98 -6.69
C HIS A 37 8.06 -7.51 -6.87
N ALA A 38 8.69 -8.27 -5.96
CA ALA A 38 8.67 -9.74 -6.00
C ALA A 38 7.34 -10.33 -5.52
N GLU A 39 6.61 -9.61 -4.67
CA GLU A 39 5.31 -10.06 -4.13
C GLU A 39 4.13 -9.57 -4.98
N LEU A 40 4.29 -8.47 -5.71
CA LEU A 40 3.29 -7.91 -6.61
C LEU A 40 3.98 -7.20 -7.77
N ASP A 41 3.81 -7.74 -8.97
CA ASP A 41 4.24 -7.10 -10.21
C ASP A 41 3.13 -6.20 -10.74
N LEU A 42 3.28 -4.89 -10.53
CA LEU A 42 2.29 -3.89 -10.95
C LEU A 42 2.14 -3.77 -12.47
N THR A 43 3.02 -4.38 -13.27
CA THR A 43 2.89 -4.43 -14.73
C THR A 43 2.01 -5.58 -15.20
N ARG A 44 1.73 -6.56 -14.33
CA ARG A 44 0.89 -7.72 -14.62
C ARG A 44 -0.52 -7.51 -14.07
N GLN A 45 -1.47 -7.31 -14.96
CA GLN A 45 -2.87 -7.02 -14.60
C GLN A 45 -3.50 -8.09 -13.69
N ALA A 46 -3.27 -9.37 -13.98
CA ALA A 46 -3.83 -10.47 -13.17
C ALA A 46 -3.33 -10.43 -11.71
N ASP A 47 -2.05 -10.08 -11.49
CA ASP A 47 -1.49 -9.95 -10.14
C ASP A 47 -2.13 -8.77 -9.39
N VAL A 48 -2.34 -7.64 -10.07
CA VAL A 48 -3.00 -6.46 -9.52
C VAL A 48 -4.47 -6.76 -9.19
N GLU A 49 -5.21 -7.41 -10.10
CA GLU A 49 -6.61 -7.76 -9.88
C GLU A 49 -6.77 -8.70 -8.68
N ALA A 50 -5.94 -9.74 -8.58
CA ALA A 50 -5.94 -10.66 -7.44
C ALA A 50 -5.64 -9.92 -6.13
N PHE A 51 -4.60 -9.07 -6.12
CA PHE A 51 -4.23 -8.27 -4.96
C PHE A 51 -5.34 -7.32 -4.50
N PHE A 52 -5.99 -6.60 -5.42
CA PHE A 52 -7.07 -5.68 -5.07
C PHE A 52 -8.34 -6.41 -4.62
N ALA A 53 -8.62 -7.58 -5.18
CA ALA A 53 -9.74 -8.42 -4.74
C ALA A 53 -9.54 -8.98 -3.33
N GLU A 54 -8.32 -9.37 -2.98
CA GLU A 54 -7.94 -9.87 -1.66
C GLU A 54 -7.88 -8.74 -0.62
N GLU A 55 -7.06 -7.72 -0.89
CA GLU A 55 -6.74 -6.71 0.12
C GLU A 55 -7.84 -5.67 0.25
N ARG A 56 -8.50 -5.28 -0.86
CA ARG A 56 -9.55 -4.25 -0.90
C ARG A 56 -9.16 -2.95 -0.18
N PRO A 57 -8.02 -2.31 -0.54
CA PRO A 57 -7.61 -1.06 0.08
C PRO A 57 -8.62 0.06 -0.21
N GLU A 58 -8.87 0.92 0.78
CA GLU A 58 -9.71 2.11 0.64
C GLU A 58 -8.95 3.28 0.01
N PHE A 59 -7.64 3.34 0.27
CA PHE A 59 -6.75 4.37 -0.26
C PHE A 59 -5.48 3.75 -0.85
N VAL A 60 -4.99 4.34 -1.93
CA VAL A 60 -3.80 3.91 -2.64
C VAL A 60 -2.86 5.09 -2.86
N PHE A 61 -1.59 4.93 -2.51
CA PHE A 61 -0.51 5.84 -2.86
C PHE A 61 0.43 5.14 -3.84
N LEU A 62 0.66 5.77 -5.00
CA LEU A 62 1.50 5.29 -6.11
C LEU A 62 2.69 6.23 -6.33
#